data_AF-A0A7R9YSB3-F1
#
_entry.id   AF-A0A7R9YSB3-F1
#
_cell.length_a   1.000
_cell.length_b   1.000
_cell.length_c   1.000
_cell.angle_alpha   90.00
_cell.angle_beta   90.00
_cell.angle_gamma   90.00
#
_symmetry.space_group_name_H-M   'P 1'
#
loop_
_entity.id
_entity.type
_entity.pdbx_description
1 polymer ?
#
loop_
_entity_poly.entity_id
_entity_poly.type
_entity_poly.pdbx_seq_one_letter_code
_entity_poly.pdbx_strand_id
1 'polypeptide(L)'
;MPRKQARAALLLLAVAAAAASAQLSLRAAAAAKAPAAAHKPLGDLEIDKPHAAAWEHVWSVALLQRVEMIQAKRAEALASRTGDAADGGEEGIAPLPPPLRLLIVGDSTMQHQANFLCQVLKAKCNMLTRKGCKNVPDNCTNKRLNVRVELQLTWACAWDWQKTAPPAAQNEATVFYYNCGLHMMHLFPARPFMEVSLSLDAHSMVRDSFVHAREQLGEGALLVWMTTNDIAEDRFTKEYNITASEWKTKEAADGLTSKCVDHYGPEVQAMRGVGATEGGWVEELEDWCRNGVLTGSGAQWLNSRLLKHIPNGVQILDGYTTTRGRPWATRYSDGRHYRLLRPIKLEQLFSHISRHFL
;
A
#
# COMPACT_ATOMS: atom_id res chain seq x y z
N MET A 1 -0.01 -17.42 45.47
CA MET A 1 1.20 -16.56 45.43
C MET A 1 1.48 -16.01 46.82
N PRO A 2 2.73 -16.10 47.32
CA PRO A 2 3.10 -15.52 48.60
C PRO A 2 2.94 -13.98 48.57
N ARG A 3 2.29 -13.41 49.60
CA ARG A 3 1.95 -11.97 49.72
C ARG A 3 3.11 -11.00 49.44
N LYS A 4 4.36 -11.44 49.59
CA LYS A 4 5.57 -10.66 49.27
C LYS A 4 5.77 -10.45 47.75
N GLN A 5 5.47 -11.46 46.92
CA GLN A 5 5.60 -11.36 45.46
C GLN A 5 4.53 -10.46 44.83
N ALA A 6 3.30 -10.50 45.37
CA ALA A 6 2.21 -9.62 44.90
C ALA A 6 2.49 -8.14 45.18
N ARG A 7 3.13 -7.81 46.32
CA ARG A 7 3.53 -6.43 46.65
C ARG A 7 4.65 -5.92 45.75
N ALA A 8 5.64 -6.76 45.44
CA ALA A 8 6.72 -6.40 44.52
C ALA A 8 6.19 -6.14 43.09
N ALA A 9 5.27 -6.97 42.61
CA ALA A 9 4.64 -6.79 41.30
C ALA A 9 3.81 -5.49 41.23
N LEU A 10 3.03 -5.17 42.27
CA LEU A 10 2.27 -3.91 42.32
C LEU A 10 3.17 -2.68 42.34
N LEU A 11 4.31 -2.75 43.05
CA LEU A 11 5.27 -1.64 43.10
C LEU A 11 5.91 -1.39 41.73
N LEU A 12 6.27 -2.45 41.00
CA LEU A 12 6.84 -2.36 39.66
C LEU A 12 5.84 -1.79 38.64
N LEU A 13 4.56 -2.18 38.73
CA LEU A 13 3.49 -1.61 37.90
C LEU A 13 3.26 -0.12 38.18
N ALA A 14 3.30 0.30 39.44
CA ALA A 14 3.16 1.71 39.81
C ALA A 14 4.34 2.57 39.30
N VAL A 15 5.56 2.05 39.39
CA VAL A 15 6.76 2.74 38.87
C VAL A 15 6.74 2.84 37.34
N ALA A 16 6.31 1.79 36.64
CA ALA A 16 6.16 1.80 35.18
C ALA A 16 5.09 2.81 34.72
N ALA A 17 3.95 2.89 35.41
CA ALA A 17 2.90 3.85 35.11
C ALA A 17 3.35 5.30 35.35
N ALA A 18 4.10 5.56 36.43
CA ALA A 18 4.67 6.88 36.71
C ALA A 18 5.71 7.31 35.66
N ALA A 19 6.57 6.38 35.22
CA ALA A 19 7.56 6.64 34.17
C ALA A 19 6.90 6.95 32.81
N ALA A 20 5.83 6.23 32.45
CA ALA A 20 5.07 6.48 31.23
C ALA A 20 4.37 7.86 31.26
N SER A 21 3.78 8.24 32.39
CA SER A 21 3.13 9.55 32.58
C SER A 21 4.13 10.72 32.51
N ALA A 22 5.33 10.54 33.08
CA ALA A 22 6.41 11.52 33.01
C ALA A 22 6.93 11.71 31.57
N GLN A 23 7.07 10.62 30.79
CA GLN A 23 7.46 10.70 29.38
C GLN A 23 6.41 11.40 28.51
N LEU A 24 5.11 11.19 28.79
CA LEU A 24 4.03 11.87 28.08
C LEU A 24 4.05 13.39 28.34
N SER A 25 4.30 13.77 29.59
CA SER A 25 4.37 15.17 30.03
C SER A 25 5.58 15.89 29.44
N LEU A 26 6.74 15.22 29.34
CA LEU A 26 7.95 15.76 28.71
C LEU A 26 7.76 15.98 27.20
N ARG A 27 7.05 15.07 26.50
CA ARG A 27 6.72 15.25 25.08
C ARG A 27 5.76 16.40 24.84
N ALA A 28 4.74 16.56 25.70
CA ALA A 28 3.82 17.68 25.62
C ALA A 28 4.51 19.03 25.88
N ALA A 29 5.42 19.10 26.86
CA ALA A 29 6.20 20.30 27.16
C ALA A 29 7.21 20.65 26.05
N ALA A 30 7.81 19.64 25.39
CA ALA A 30 8.69 19.86 24.24
C ALA A 30 7.94 20.39 23.01
N ALA A 31 6.70 19.94 22.79
CA ALA A 31 5.83 20.45 21.72
C ALA A 31 5.37 21.89 21.97
N ALA A 32 5.18 22.29 23.23
CA ALA A 32 4.71 23.63 23.60
C ALA A 32 5.80 24.73 23.56
N LYS A 33 7.09 24.36 23.53
CA LYS A 33 8.23 25.30 23.56
C LYS A 33 8.98 25.44 22.24
N ALA A 34 8.55 24.77 21.18
CA ALA A 34 9.12 25.04 19.86
C ALA A 34 8.71 26.46 19.43
N PRO A 35 9.66 27.40 19.23
CA PRO A 35 9.32 28.71 18.71
C PRO A 35 8.64 28.51 17.35
N ALA A 36 7.56 29.25 17.10
CA ALA A 36 6.95 29.38 15.79
C ALA A 36 7.94 30.09 14.85
N ALA A 37 8.99 29.37 14.44
CA ALA A 37 9.80 29.77 13.31
C ALA A 37 8.83 29.84 12.14
N ALA A 38 8.78 30.99 11.49
CA ALA A 38 8.06 31.17 10.24
C ALA A 38 8.60 30.11 9.25
N HIS A 39 7.92 28.98 9.19
CA HIS A 39 8.14 27.99 8.16
C HIS A 39 7.74 28.70 6.87
N LYS A 40 8.74 29.19 6.12
CA LYS A 40 8.61 29.28 4.68
C LYS A 40 8.02 27.94 4.25
N PRO A 41 6.82 27.90 3.63
CA PRO A 41 6.27 26.64 3.18
C PRO A 41 7.34 25.96 2.35
N LEU A 42 7.68 24.72 2.68
CA LEU A 42 8.57 23.84 1.90
C LEU A 42 8.00 23.54 0.50
N GLY A 43 7.00 24.30 0.03
CA GLY A 43 6.27 24.14 -1.21
C GLY A 43 7.15 24.19 -2.45
N ASP A 44 8.27 24.90 -2.39
CA ASP A 44 9.18 25.10 -3.52
C ASP A 44 10.57 24.45 -3.34
N LEU A 45 10.78 23.69 -2.27
CA LEU A 45 11.92 22.76 -2.24
C LEU A 45 11.54 21.58 -3.14
N GLU A 46 11.67 21.77 -4.46
CA GLU A 46 12.06 20.66 -5.31
C GLU A 46 13.26 20.03 -4.61
N ILE A 47 13.09 18.82 -4.09
CA ILE A 47 14.22 18.03 -3.62
C ILE A 47 15.11 17.93 -4.84
N ASP A 48 16.19 18.71 -4.83
CA ASP A 48 17.10 18.78 -5.96
C ASP A 48 17.48 17.34 -6.33
N LYS A 49 17.58 17.07 -7.63
CA LYS A 49 17.79 15.71 -8.17
C LYS A 49 18.88 14.93 -7.43
N PRO A 50 20.01 15.54 -6.99
CA PRO A 50 21.02 14.85 -6.19
C PRO A 50 20.49 14.29 -4.85
N HIS A 51 19.63 15.03 -4.15
CA HIS A 51 19.04 14.59 -2.89
C HIS A 51 18.03 13.45 -3.10
N ALA A 52 17.25 13.49 -4.19
CA ALA A 52 16.34 12.41 -4.54
C ALA A 52 17.10 11.11 -4.87
N ALA A 53 18.23 11.21 -5.59
CA ALA A 53 19.08 10.06 -5.89
C ALA A 53 19.76 9.48 -4.64
N ALA A 54 20.29 10.34 -3.76
CA ALA A 54 20.87 9.90 -2.48
C ALA A 54 19.82 9.22 -1.59
N TRP A 55 18.61 9.78 -1.53
CA TRP A 55 17.49 9.20 -0.82
C TRP A 55 17.10 7.82 -1.37
N GLU A 56 16.88 7.71 -2.68
CA GLU A 56 16.58 6.43 -3.32
C GLU A 56 17.70 5.40 -3.09
N HIS A 57 18.97 5.83 -3.11
CA HIS A 57 20.11 4.96 -2.85
C HIS A 57 20.12 4.40 -1.42
N VAL A 58 20.04 5.26 -0.41
CA VAL A 58 20.05 4.84 1.01
C VAL A 58 18.94 3.82 1.28
N TRP A 59 17.74 4.09 0.77
CA TRP A 59 16.62 3.18 0.96
C TRP A 59 16.72 1.91 0.12
N SER A 60 17.33 1.98 -1.07
CA SER A 60 17.59 0.78 -1.88
C SER A 60 18.53 -0.17 -1.14
N VAL A 61 19.58 0.34 -0.51
CA VAL A 61 20.50 -0.46 0.32
C VAL A 61 19.76 -1.08 1.51
N ALA A 62 18.98 -0.29 2.25
CA ALA A 62 18.23 -0.77 3.40
C ALA A 62 17.21 -1.86 3.03
N LEU A 63 16.45 -1.67 1.95
CA LEU A 63 15.49 -2.67 1.45
C LEU A 63 16.20 -3.95 0.99
N LEU A 64 17.33 -3.83 0.32
CA LEU A 64 18.10 -4.99 -0.12
C LEU A 64 18.63 -5.80 1.07
N GLN A 65 19.18 -5.13 2.09
CA GLN A 65 19.61 -5.78 3.33
C GLN A 65 18.44 -6.48 4.04
N ARG A 66 17.25 -5.85 4.03
CA ARG A 66 16.04 -6.45 4.59
C ARG A 66 15.64 -7.73 3.85
N VAL A 67 15.69 -7.73 2.51
CA VAL A 67 15.43 -8.92 1.69
C VAL A 67 16.47 -10.02 1.97
N GLU A 68 17.76 -9.66 2.01
CA GLU A 68 18.86 -10.59 2.32
C GLU A 68 18.65 -11.26 3.68
N MET A 69 18.33 -10.49 4.71
CA MET A 69 18.05 -10.99 6.05
C MET A 69 16.84 -11.92 6.09
N ILE A 70 15.73 -11.59 5.41
CA ILE A 70 14.55 -12.46 5.36
C ILE A 70 14.91 -13.80 4.74
N GLN A 71 15.66 -13.80 3.63
CA GLN A 71 16.04 -15.03 2.95
C GLN A 71 17.02 -15.87 3.78
N ALA A 72 17.99 -15.24 4.44
CA ALA A 72 18.91 -15.94 5.34
C ALA A 72 18.16 -16.66 6.47
N LYS A 73 17.24 -15.97 7.16
CA LYS A 73 16.45 -16.58 8.23
C LYS A 73 15.50 -17.67 7.74
N ARG A 74 14.94 -17.53 6.54
CA ARG A 74 14.14 -18.61 5.92
C ARG A 74 14.98 -19.85 5.60
N ALA A 75 16.22 -19.66 5.16
CA ALA A 75 17.16 -20.75 4.93
C ALA A 75 17.54 -21.44 6.25
N GLU A 76 17.83 -20.69 7.31
CA GLU A 76 18.09 -21.21 8.65
C GLU A 76 16.91 -22.03 9.19
N ALA A 77 15.69 -21.50 9.07
CA ALA A 77 14.47 -22.19 9.51
C ALA A 77 14.18 -23.47 8.69
N LEU A 78 14.59 -23.52 7.41
CA LEU A 78 14.50 -24.74 6.62
C LEU A 78 15.54 -25.76 7.07
N ALA A 79 16.79 -25.32 7.25
CA ALA A 79 17.88 -26.17 7.69
C ALA A 79 17.60 -26.81 9.07
N SER A 80 17.00 -26.05 10.00
CA SER A 80 16.63 -26.58 11.32
C SER A 80 15.53 -27.63 11.27
N ARG A 81 14.65 -27.60 10.26
CA ARG A 81 13.60 -28.62 10.05
C ARG A 81 14.14 -29.88 9.40
N THR A 82 15.20 -29.77 8.60
CA THR A 82 15.85 -30.91 7.94
C THR A 82 16.98 -31.52 8.78
N GLY A 83 17.47 -30.78 9.79
CA GLY A 83 18.67 -31.10 10.58
C GLY A 83 18.59 -32.35 11.47
N ASP A 84 17.40 -32.94 11.66
CA ASP A 84 17.27 -34.25 12.34
C ASP A 84 17.55 -35.44 11.40
N ALA A 85 17.82 -35.22 10.10
CA ALA A 85 17.97 -36.29 9.12
C ALA A 85 19.41 -36.51 8.61
N ALA A 86 20.41 -35.77 9.08
CA ALA A 86 21.75 -35.75 8.47
C ALA A 86 22.87 -36.17 9.44
N ASP A 87 22.94 -37.47 9.75
CA ASP A 87 24.09 -38.11 10.41
C ASP A 87 25.10 -38.69 9.38
N GLY A 88 25.14 -38.12 8.17
CA GLY A 88 25.80 -38.72 6.99
C GLY A 88 26.62 -37.76 6.14
N GLY A 89 27.76 -37.30 6.67
CA GLY A 89 29.07 -37.27 5.98
C GLY A 89 29.34 -36.44 4.71
N GLU A 90 28.38 -35.87 3.99
CA GLU A 90 28.68 -35.04 2.80
C GLU A 90 28.45 -33.55 3.08
N GLU A 91 29.45 -32.70 2.77
CA GLU A 91 29.36 -31.23 2.75
C GLU A 91 28.38 -30.75 1.66
N GLY A 92 27.10 -31.05 1.84
CA GLY A 92 26.03 -30.67 0.94
C GLY A 92 25.77 -29.17 0.98
N ILE A 93 25.60 -28.56 -0.20
CA ILE A 93 25.14 -27.18 -0.35
C ILE A 93 23.83 -27.03 0.44
N ALA A 94 23.80 -26.12 1.42
CA ALA A 94 22.62 -25.89 2.23
C ALA A 94 21.38 -25.63 1.33
N PRO A 95 20.25 -26.31 1.58
CA PRO A 95 19.07 -26.17 0.74
C PRO A 95 18.59 -24.71 0.73
N LEU A 96 18.40 -24.15 -0.48
CA LEU A 96 17.84 -22.81 -0.62
C LEU A 96 16.37 -22.81 -0.15
N PRO A 97 15.92 -21.77 0.57
CA PRO A 97 14.52 -21.68 0.96
C PRO A 97 13.64 -21.56 -0.30
N PRO A 98 12.36 -21.98 -0.21
CA PRO A 98 11.33 -21.71 -1.22
C PRO A 98 11.43 -20.28 -1.79
N PRO A 99 11.24 -20.05 -3.11
CA PRO A 99 11.25 -18.70 -3.64
C PRO A 99 10.25 -17.79 -2.92
N LEU A 100 10.64 -16.53 -2.69
CA LEU A 100 9.72 -15.49 -2.23
C LEU A 100 9.11 -14.82 -3.46
N ARG A 101 7.82 -15.04 -3.68
CA ARG A 101 7.05 -14.46 -4.78
C ARG A 101 6.23 -13.29 -4.25
N LEU A 102 6.44 -12.10 -4.80
CA LEU A 102 5.63 -10.91 -4.56
C LEU A 102 4.74 -10.67 -5.77
N LEU A 103 3.45 -10.98 -5.63
CA LEU A 103 2.40 -10.65 -6.58
C LEU A 103 1.82 -9.28 -6.21
N ILE A 104 2.26 -8.25 -6.93
CA ILE A 104 1.84 -6.86 -6.75
C ILE A 104 0.72 -6.59 -7.74
N VAL A 105 -0.47 -6.28 -7.24
CA VAL A 105 -1.66 -6.09 -8.08
C VAL A 105 -2.23 -4.71 -7.84
N GLY A 106 -2.58 -3.99 -8.91
CA GLY A 106 -3.21 -2.68 -8.71
C GLY A 106 -3.08 -1.69 -9.84
N ASP A 107 -3.28 -0.41 -9.48
CA ASP A 107 -3.14 0.74 -10.38
C ASP A 107 -1.68 1.19 -10.56
N SER A 108 -1.49 2.36 -11.17
CA SER A 108 -0.17 2.97 -11.39
C SER A 108 0.63 3.18 -10.10
N THR A 109 -0.01 3.32 -8.94
CA THR A 109 0.67 3.37 -7.64
C THR A 109 1.41 2.07 -7.37
N MET A 110 0.76 0.93 -7.60
CA MET A 110 1.34 -0.40 -7.38
C MET A 110 2.41 -0.71 -8.41
N GLN A 111 2.22 -0.30 -9.67
CA GLN A 111 3.27 -0.34 -10.69
C GLN A 111 4.53 0.42 -10.24
N HIS A 112 4.37 1.61 -9.68
CA HIS A 112 5.51 2.38 -9.19
C HIS A 112 6.24 1.68 -8.03
N GLN A 113 5.55 0.95 -7.16
CA GLN A 113 6.17 0.13 -6.11
C GLN A 113 6.95 -1.04 -6.71
N ALA A 114 6.33 -1.81 -7.61
CA ALA A 114 6.95 -2.94 -8.28
C ALA A 114 8.22 -2.53 -9.05
N ASN A 115 8.13 -1.44 -9.83
CA ASN A 115 9.25 -0.93 -10.61
C ASN A 115 10.43 -0.50 -9.74
N PHE A 116 10.15 0.18 -8.61
CA PHE A 116 11.20 0.57 -7.67
C PHE A 116 11.82 -0.67 -6.99
N LEU A 117 11.02 -1.62 -6.52
CA LEU A 117 11.54 -2.86 -5.94
C LEU A 117 12.40 -3.64 -6.95
N CYS A 118 11.98 -3.71 -8.21
CA CYS A 118 12.77 -4.34 -9.26
C CYS A 118 14.09 -3.61 -9.53
N GLN A 119 14.14 -2.28 -9.41
CA GLN A 119 15.40 -1.54 -9.48
C GLN A 119 16.34 -1.93 -8.32
N VAL A 120 15.82 -2.00 -7.09
CA VAL A 120 16.58 -2.44 -5.91
C VAL A 120 17.15 -3.84 -6.12
N LEU A 121 16.32 -4.77 -6.58
CA LEU A 121 16.71 -6.16 -6.80
C LEU A 121 17.71 -6.32 -7.96
N LYS A 122 17.66 -5.46 -8.99
CA LYS A 122 18.59 -5.47 -10.14
C LYS A 122 19.97 -4.89 -9.81
N ALA A 123 20.08 -3.94 -8.88
CA ALA A 123 21.35 -3.28 -8.57
C ALA A 123 22.48 -4.27 -8.24
N LYS A 124 22.18 -5.42 -7.63
CA LYS A 124 23.16 -6.51 -7.40
C LYS A 124 23.25 -7.57 -8.51
N CYS A 125 22.30 -7.61 -9.46
CA CYS A 125 22.38 -8.51 -10.62
C CYS A 125 23.44 -8.07 -11.64
N ASN A 126 23.77 -6.77 -11.68
CA ASN A 126 24.81 -6.25 -12.57
C ASN A 126 26.25 -6.54 -12.10
N MET A 127 26.45 -7.04 -10.87
CA MET A 127 27.80 -7.31 -10.34
C MET A 127 28.26 -8.76 -10.49
N LEU A 128 27.36 -9.71 -10.76
CA LEU A 128 27.71 -11.12 -10.91
C LEU A 128 26.92 -11.75 -12.07
N THR A 129 27.55 -11.77 -13.24
CA THR A 129 27.15 -12.48 -14.48
C THR A 129 25.91 -11.98 -15.25
N ARG A 130 26.17 -11.55 -16.49
CA ARG A 130 25.28 -10.87 -17.45
C ARG A 130 24.07 -11.68 -17.97
N LYS A 131 23.80 -12.91 -17.52
CA LYS A 131 22.84 -13.84 -18.17
C LYS A 131 21.50 -14.07 -17.44
N GLY A 132 21.18 -13.33 -16.37
CA GLY A 132 20.09 -13.71 -15.45
C GLY A 132 18.77 -12.92 -15.49
N CYS A 133 18.75 -11.65 -15.91
CA CYS A 133 17.57 -10.79 -15.74
C CYS A 133 16.87 -10.53 -17.08
N LYS A 134 15.84 -11.31 -17.41
CA LYS A 134 14.94 -10.99 -18.53
C LYS A 134 14.09 -9.77 -18.15
N ASN A 135 14.12 -8.74 -18.97
CA ASN A 135 13.42 -7.47 -18.76
C ASN A 135 12.00 -7.55 -19.30
N VAL A 136 11.02 -7.59 -18.40
CA VAL A 136 9.73 -6.91 -18.64
C VAL A 136 9.72 -5.75 -17.64
N PRO A 137 9.39 -4.51 -18.03
CA PRO A 137 9.49 -3.32 -17.16
C PRO A 137 8.83 -3.50 -15.78
N ASP A 138 7.86 -4.40 -15.71
CA ASP A 138 6.95 -4.59 -14.59
C ASP A 138 7.21 -5.88 -13.77
N ASN A 139 8.04 -6.80 -14.27
CA ASN A 139 8.33 -8.09 -13.61
C ASN A 139 9.85 -8.32 -13.50
N CYS A 140 10.32 -8.89 -12.39
CA CYS A 140 11.72 -9.23 -12.23
C CYS A 140 11.97 -10.44 -11.33
N THR A 141 13.11 -11.10 -11.54
CA THR A 141 13.58 -12.20 -10.69
C THR A 141 15.03 -11.94 -10.28
N ASN A 142 15.31 -12.00 -8.99
CA ASN A 142 16.67 -12.06 -8.46
C ASN A 142 16.97 -13.49 -8.03
N LYS A 143 17.68 -14.23 -8.89
CA LYS A 143 18.03 -15.64 -8.67
C LYS A 143 18.91 -15.85 -7.43
N ARG A 144 19.81 -14.90 -7.13
CA ARG A 144 20.72 -14.99 -5.97
C ARG A 144 19.97 -14.94 -4.65
N LEU A 145 18.97 -14.07 -4.54
CA LEU A 145 18.14 -13.92 -3.34
C LEU A 145 16.91 -14.83 -3.37
N ASN A 146 16.71 -15.60 -4.44
CA ASN A 146 15.51 -16.39 -4.69
C ASN A 146 14.21 -15.59 -4.51
N VAL A 147 14.15 -14.40 -5.10
CA VAL A 147 12.98 -13.50 -5.06
C VAL A 147 12.44 -13.25 -6.46
N ARG A 148 11.12 -13.27 -6.60
CA ARG A 148 10.39 -12.92 -7.82
C ARG A 148 9.36 -11.84 -7.51
N VAL A 149 9.29 -10.83 -8.35
CA VAL A 149 8.28 -9.76 -8.32
C VAL A 149 7.48 -9.83 -9.61
N GLU A 150 6.16 -9.89 -9.47
CA GLU A 150 5.21 -9.88 -10.56
C GLU A 150 4.22 -8.73 -10.36
N LEU A 151 4.12 -7.82 -11.32
CA LEU A 151 3.07 -6.83 -11.38
C LEU A 151 1.91 -7.36 -12.24
N GLN A 152 0.69 -7.26 -11.71
CA GLN A 152 -0.54 -7.33 -12.48
C GLN A 152 -1.20 -5.95 -12.44
N LEU A 153 -1.00 -5.17 -13.51
CA LEU A 153 -1.63 -3.87 -13.64
C LEU A 153 -3.11 -4.07 -13.96
N THR A 154 -3.98 -3.57 -13.09
CA THR A 154 -5.43 -3.65 -13.26
C THR A 154 -6.01 -2.24 -13.36
N TRP A 155 -6.51 -1.91 -14.55
CA TRP A 155 -7.09 -0.61 -14.82
C TRP A 155 -8.44 -0.44 -14.14
N ALA A 156 -9.27 -1.47 -14.06
CA ALA A 156 -10.59 -1.36 -13.43
C ALA A 156 -10.64 -1.95 -12.01
N CYS A 157 -9.51 -2.07 -11.31
CA CYS A 157 -9.41 -2.90 -10.08
C CYS A 157 -9.90 -4.36 -10.26
N ALA A 158 -10.21 -4.73 -11.50
CA ALA A 158 -10.97 -5.91 -11.83
C ALA A 158 -10.12 -7.15 -11.66
N TRP A 159 -10.85 -8.26 -11.57
CA TRP A 159 -10.36 -9.58 -11.23
C TRP A 159 -9.57 -10.22 -12.37
N ASP A 160 -9.27 -9.50 -13.45
CA ASP A 160 -8.51 -10.06 -14.57
C ASP A 160 -7.13 -10.58 -14.16
N TRP A 161 -6.58 -10.11 -13.04
CA TRP A 161 -5.38 -10.70 -12.45
C TRP A 161 -5.55 -12.21 -12.14
N GLN A 162 -6.76 -12.69 -11.87
CA GLN A 162 -7.06 -14.11 -11.64
C GLN A 162 -6.90 -14.96 -12.90
N LYS A 163 -7.12 -14.38 -14.08
CA LYS A 163 -6.98 -15.09 -15.36
C LYS A 163 -5.52 -15.19 -15.78
N THR A 164 -4.68 -14.29 -15.30
CA THR A 164 -3.30 -14.12 -15.77
C THR A 164 -2.25 -14.48 -14.72
N ALA A 165 -2.59 -14.50 -13.43
CA ALA A 165 -1.68 -14.88 -12.38
C ALA A 165 -1.55 -16.42 -12.35
N PRO A 166 -0.33 -16.97 -12.53
CA PRO A 166 -0.13 -18.39 -12.35
C PRO A 166 -0.40 -18.75 -10.88
N PRO A 167 -1.00 -19.93 -10.62
CA PRO A 167 -1.18 -20.42 -9.26
C PRO A 167 0.17 -20.44 -8.53
N ALA A 168 0.14 -20.27 -7.20
CA ALA A 168 1.36 -20.43 -6.42
C ALA A 168 1.91 -21.84 -6.64
N ALA A 169 3.20 -21.97 -6.95
CA ALA A 169 3.80 -23.29 -6.93
C ALA A 169 3.76 -23.81 -5.47
N GLN A 170 3.53 -25.10 -5.28
CA GLN A 170 3.36 -25.71 -3.94
C GLN A 170 4.51 -25.40 -2.98
N ASN A 171 5.69 -25.03 -3.50
CA ASN A 171 6.88 -24.68 -2.75
C ASN A 171 7.29 -23.21 -2.93
N GLU A 172 6.34 -22.26 -2.94
CA GLU A 172 6.62 -20.82 -2.98
C GLU A 172 6.03 -20.10 -1.75
N ALA A 173 6.82 -19.22 -1.14
CA ALA A 173 6.27 -18.26 -0.17
C ALA A 173 5.70 -17.08 -0.96
N THR A 174 4.38 -16.95 -0.96
CA THR A 174 3.68 -15.97 -1.80
C THR A 174 3.14 -14.80 -0.97
N VAL A 175 3.36 -13.59 -1.47
CA VAL A 175 2.81 -12.33 -0.93
C VAL A 175 1.91 -11.72 -1.99
N PHE A 176 0.64 -11.49 -1.65
CA PHE A 176 -0.31 -10.75 -2.48
C PHE A 176 -0.43 -9.32 -1.95
N TYR A 177 0.08 -8.35 -2.69
CA TYR A 177 0.13 -6.94 -2.30
C TYR A 177 -0.77 -6.11 -3.23
N TYR A 178 -1.88 -5.60 -2.71
CA TYR A 178 -2.98 -5.07 -3.51
C TYR A 178 -3.41 -3.65 -3.11
N ASN A 179 -3.64 -2.79 -4.10
CA ASN A 179 -4.36 -1.51 -4.00
C ASN A 179 -4.79 -1.03 -5.39
N CYS A 180 -5.93 -0.37 -5.49
CA CYS A 180 -6.36 0.23 -6.75
C CYS A 180 -7.25 1.48 -6.57
N GLY A 181 -7.24 2.07 -5.37
CA GLY A 181 -8.26 3.03 -5.00
C GLY A 181 -8.19 4.35 -5.76
N LEU A 182 -7.09 4.68 -6.47
CA LEU A 182 -7.09 5.85 -7.35
C LEU A 182 -8.16 5.74 -8.45
N HIS A 183 -8.43 4.53 -8.94
CA HIS A 183 -9.40 4.30 -10.01
C HIS A 183 -10.85 4.27 -9.53
N MET A 184 -11.08 4.14 -8.23
CA MET A 184 -12.41 4.22 -7.58
C MET A 184 -12.82 5.68 -7.27
N MET A 185 -11.96 6.66 -7.51
CA MET A 185 -12.24 8.08 -7.24
C MET A 185 -12.41 8.87 -8.54
N HIS A 186 -13.20 9.94 -8.50
CA HIS A 186 -13.41 10.86 -9.62
C HIS A 186 -12.97 12.28 -9.26
N LEU A 187 -12.76 13.15 -10.24
CA LEU A 187 -12.62 14.60 -10.06
C LEU A 187 -13.51 15.26 -11.10
N PHE A 188 -14.80 14.94 -11.07
CA PHE A 188 -15.73 15.37 -12.11
C PHE A 188 -15.81 16.91 -12.18
N PRO A 189 -15.77 17.53 -13.38
CA PRO A 189 -15.67 16.87 -14.70
C PRO A 189 -14.23 16.58 -15.18
N ALA A 190 -13.21 17.21 -14.58
CA ALA A 190 -11.79 17.10 -14.99
C ALA A 190 -11.26 15.65 -15.05
N ARG A 191 -11.83 14.77 -14.22
CA ARG A 191 -11.61 13.33 -14.26
C ARG A 191 -12.95 12.62 -14.01
N PRO A 192 -13.61 12.10 -15.05
CA PRO A 192 -14.79 11.27 -14.86
C PRO A 192 -14.45 10.00 -14.04
N PHE A 193 -15.47 9.31 -13.53
CA PHE A 193 -15.30 7.92 -13.11
C PHE A 193 -14.69 7.13 -14.26
N MET A 194 -13.71 6.27 -13.95
CA MET A 194 -13.19 5.35 -14.97
C MET A 194 -14.28 4.34 -15.36
N GLU A 195 -14.99 3.84 -14.35
CA GLU A 195 -16.20 3.04 -14.45
C GLU A 195 -17.00 3.31 -13.18
N VAL A 196 -18.26 3.75 -13.30
CA VAL A 196 -19.04 4.12 -12.10
C VAL A 196 -19.43 2.86 -11.30
N SER A 197 -19.71 1.74 -11.98
CA SER A 197 -19.95 0.42 -11.38
C SER A 197 -18.84 0.00 -10.41
N LEU A 198 -17.58 0.13 -10.84
CA LEU A 198 -16.39 -0.16 -10.04
C LEU A 198 -16.40 0.61 -8.73
N SER A 199 -16.79 1.87 -8.76
CA SER A 199 -16.83 2.71 -7.57
C SER A 199 -17.97 2.24 -6.66
N LEU A 200 -19.18 2.10 -7.18
CA LEU A 200 -20.34 1.64 -6.41
C LEU A 200 -20.09 0.27 -5.74
N ASP A 201 -19.50 -0.68 -6.47
CA ASP A 201 -19.25 -2.05 -6.01
C ASP A 201 -17.84 -2.25 -5.42
N ALA A 202 -17.09 -1.16 -5.16
CA ALA A 202 -15.69 -1.19 -4.74
C ALA A 202 -15.43 -2.10 -3.52
N HIS A 203 -16.36 -2.11 -2.56
CA HIS A 203 -16.27 -2.91 -1.35
C HIS A 203 -16.31 -4.42 -1.65
N SER A 204 -17.22 -4.86 -2.53
CA SER A 204 -17.34 -6.25 -2.94
C SER A 204 -16.13 -6.65 -3.76
N MET A 205 -15.68 -5.80 -4.68
CA MET A 205 -14.50 -6.06 -5.49
C MET A 205 -13.22 -6.27 -4.66
N VAL A 206 -13.00 -5.43 -3.64
CA VAL A 206 -11.83 -5.58 -2.76
C VAL A 206 -11.94 -6.83 -1.90
N ARG A 207 -13.10 -7.07 -1.27
CA ARG A 207 -13.35 -8.28 -0.47
C ARG A 207 -13.08 -9.53 -1.29
N ASP A 208 -13.71 -9.61 -2.46
CA ASP A 208 -13.68 -10.80 -3.29
C ASP A 208 -12.29 -11.00 -3.90
N SER A 209 -11.55 -9.93 -4.21
CA SER A 209 -10.14 -10.05 -4.64
C SER A 209 -9.30 -10.80 -3.59
N PHE A 210 -9.51 -10.55 -2.29
CA PHE A 210 -8.79 -11.26 -1.23
C PHE A 210 -9.30 -12.69 -1.00
N VAL A 211 -10.60 -12.94 -1.15
CA VAL A 211 -11.16 -14.30 -1.11
C VAL A 211 -10.54 -15.15 -2.21
N HIS A 212 -10.53 -14.65 -3.44
CA HIS A 212 -9.94 -15.38 -4.57
C HIS A 212 -8.42 -15.50 -4.46
N ALA A 213 -7.72 -14.48 -3.96
CA ALA A 213 -6.29 -14.59 -3.68
C ALA A 213 -6.00 -15.70 -2.67
N ARG A 214 -6.85 -15.88 -1.65
CA ARG A 214 -6.72 -16.98 -0.70
C ARG A 214 -6.92 -18.33 -1.37
N GLU A 215 -7.95 -18.48 -2.19
CA GLU A 215 -8.25 -19.72 -2.92
C GLU A 215 -7.13 -20.10 -3.91
N GLN A 216 -6.61 -19.13 -4.66
CA GLN A 216 -5.61 -19.38 -5.71
C GLN A 216 -4.18 -19.53 -5.19
N LEU A 217 -3.83 -18.82 -4.12
CA LEU A 217 -2.45 -18.77 -3.60
C LEU A 217 -2.25 -19.65 -2.37
N GLY A 218 -3.34 -20.13 -1.78
CA GLY A 218 -3.36 -21.02 -0.62
C GLY A 218 -3.28 -20.29 0.73
N GLU A 219 -3.57 -21.04 1.80
CA GLU A 219 -3.63 -20.53 3.17
C GLU A 219 -2.32 -19.96 3.72
N GLY A 220 -1.18 -20.40 3.16
CA GLY A 220 0.15 -19.91 3.53
C GLY A 220 0.49 -18.53 2.97
N ALA A 221 -0.29 -18.02 2.01
CA ALA A 221 0.00 -16.73 1.38
C ALA A 221 -0.23 -15.56 2.34
N LEU A 222 0.70 -14.60 2.31
CA LEU A 222 0.54 -13.32 3.00
C LEU A 222 -0.28 -12.38 2.13
N LEU A 223 -1.46 -11.99 2.60
CA LEU A 223 -2.32 -11.03 1.91
C LEU A 223 -2.16 -9.64 2.54
N VAL A 224 -1.90 -8.62 1.72
CA VAL A 224 -1.66 -7.24 2.17
C VAL A 224 -2.48 -6.26 1.34
N TRP A 225 -3.33 -5.48 2.00
CA TRP A 225 -4.00 -4.32 1.42
C TRP A 225 -3.22 -3.05 1.74
N MET A 226 -2.86 -2.27 0.72
CA MET A 226 -2.41 -0.90 0.93
C MET A 226 -3.60 0.06 0.86
N THR A 227 -3.76 0.94 1.84
CA THR A 227 -4.73 2.04 1.75
C THR A 227 -4.31 3.04 0.66
N THR A 228 -5.28 3.63 -0.01
CA THR A 228 -5.04 4.66 -1.03
C THR A 228 -4.28 5.82 -0.44
N ASN A 229 -3.30 6.35 -1.18
CA ASN A 229 -2.50 7.50 -0.75
C ASN A 229 -3.40 8.71 -0.47
N ASP A 230 -2.92 9.59 0.40
CA ASP A 230 -3.43 10.96 0.46
C ASP A 230 -3.27 11.66 -0.89
N ILE A 231 -4.11 12.63 -1.19
CA ILE A 231 -4.03 13.41 -2.43
C ILE A 231 -3.52 14.79 -2.09
N ALA A 232 -2.42 15.19 -2.71
CA ALA A 232 -1.84 16.52 -2.58
C ALA A 232 -2.42 17.43 -3.67
N GLU A 233 -3.58 18.03 -3.41
CA GLU A 233 -4.30 18.85 -4.41
C GLU A 233 -3.53 20.11 -4.79
N ASP A 234 -2.67 20.62 -3.90
CA ASP A 234 -1.75 21.73 -4.16
C ASP A 234 -0.72 21.43 -5.25
N ARG A 235 -0.54 20.15 -5.61
CA ARG A 235 0.30 19.70 -6.71
C ARG A 235 -0.46 19.49 -8.02
N PHE A 236 -1.79 19.62 -8.03
CA PHE A 236 -2.55 19.59 -9.27
C PHE A 236 -2.26 20.82 -10.13
N THR A 237 -2.47 20.68 -11.44
CA THR A 237 -2.28 21.76 -12.41
C THR A 237 -3.44 21.76 -13.40
N LYS A 238 -3.60 22.86 -14.14
CA LYS A 238 -4.62 23.01 -15.18
C LYS A 238 -6.02 22.69 -14.62
N GLU A 239 -6.82 21.96 -15.39
CA GLU A 239 -8.21 21.59 -15.06
C GLU A 239 -8.34 20.90 -13.70
N TYR A 240 -7.40 20.03 -13.33
CA TYR A 240 -7.44 19.34 -12.03
C TYR A 240 -7.34 20.33 -10.86
N ASN A 241 -6.51 21.37 -10.97
CA ASN A 241 -6.38 22.38 -9.91
C ASN A 241 -7.66 23.22 -9.79
N ILE A 242 -8.24 23.60 -10.94
CA ILE A 242 -9.47 24.39 -11.00
C ILE A 242 -10.61 23.60 -10.34
N THR A 243 -10.88 22.39 -10.84
CA THR A 243 -11.97 21.56 -10.33
C THR A 243 -11.76 21.17 -8.87
N ALA A 244 -10.54 20.77 -8.45
CA ALA A 244 -10.28 20.48 -7.04
C ALA A 244 -10.48 21.70 -6.12
N SER A 245 -10.30 22.91 -6.63
CA SER A 245 -10.58 24.14 -5.86
C SER A 245 -12.07 24.42 -5.74
N GLU A 246 -12.87 24.13 -6.77
CA GLU A 246 -14.33 24.25 -6.71
C GLU A 246 -14.93 23.31 -5.65
N TRP A 247 -14.45 22.06 -5.59
CA TRP A 247 -14.86 21.08 -4.58
C TRP A 247 -14.60 21.50 -3.12
N LYS A 248 -13.80 22.55 -2.85
CA LYS A 248 -13.51 23.02 -1.49
C LYS A 248 -14.65 23.84 -0.88
N THR A 249 -15.51 24.45 -1.72
CA THR A 249 -16.64 25.25 -1.22
C THR A 249 -17.91 24.41 -1.22
N LYS A 250 -18.72 24.52 -0.16
CA LYS A 250 -19.94 23.73 -0.03
C LYS A 250 -20.89 23.93 -1.22
N GLU A 251 -21.14 25.19 -1.59
CA GLU A 251 -22.08 25.54 -2.66
C GLU A 251 -21.65 24.97 -4.03
N ALA A 252 -20.38 25.14 -4.41
CA ALA A 252 -19.89 24.59 -5.67
C ALA A 252 -19.82 23.05 -5.64
N ALA A 253 -19.44 22.44 -4.51
CA ALA A 253 -19.47 21.00 -4.34
C ALA A 253 -20.88 20.43 -4.49
N ASP A 254 -21.90 21.06 -3.88
CA ASP A 254 -23.31 20.64 -4.00
C ASP A 254 -23.74 20.68 -5.49
N GLY A 255 -23.38 21.76 -6.21
CA GLY A 255 -23.65 21.89 -7.64
C GLY A 255 -22.91 20.87 -8.52
N LEU A 256 -21.66 20.54 -8.20
CA LEU A 256 -20.88 19.52 -8.92
C LEU A 256 -21.39 18.10 -8.62
N THR A 257 -21.82 17.82 -7.38
CA THR A 257 -22.46 16.55 -7.03
C THR A 257 -23.74 16.35 -7.83
N SER A 258 -24.64 17.34 -7.90
CA SER A 258 -25.86 17.25 -8.71
C SER A 258 -25.54 16.93 -10.17
N LYS A 259 -24.58 17.66 -10.78
CA LYS A 259 -24.17 17.41 -12.17
C LYS A 259 -23.54 16.03 -12.37
N CYS A 260 -22.80 15.53 -11.38
CA CYS A 260 -22.22 14.19 -11.41
C CYS A 260 -23.33 13.12 -11.39
N VAL A 261 -24.32 13.28 -10.51
CA VAL A 261 -25.48 12.38 -10.42
C VAL A 261 -26.29 12.41 -11.72
N ASP A 262 -26.57 13.59 -12.26
CA ASP A 262 -27.28 13.73 -13.54
C ASP A 262 -26.52 13.05 -14.69
N HIS A 263 -25.19 13.13 -14.68
CA HIS A 263 -24.34 12.54 -15.71
C HIS A 263 -24.31 11.01 -15.64
N TYR A 264 -24.14 10.42 -14.45
CA TYR A 264 -23.99 8.97 -14.28
C TYR A 264 -25.29 8.24 -13.95
N GLY A 265 -26.35 8.96 -13.55
CA GLY A 265 -27.63 8.40 -13.17
C GLY A 265 -28.23 7.46 -14.21
N PRO A 266 -28.29 7.83 -15.51
CA PRO A 266 -28.80 6.95 -16.55
C PRO A 266 -28.01 5.63 -16.69
N GLU A 267 -26.68 5.69 -16.56
CA GLU A 267 -25.81 4.50 -16.62
C GLU A 267 -26.07 3.59 -15.41
N VAL A 268 -26.11 4.14 -14.20
CA VAL A 268 -26.36 3.38 -12.96
C VAL A 268 -27.76 2.78 -12.96
N GLN A 269 -28.77 3.52 -13.42
CA GLN A 269 -30.13 3.02 -13.56
C GLN A 269 -30.20 1.84 -14.53
N ALA A 270 -29.51 1.93 -15.68
CA ALA A 270 -29.45 0.84 -16.65
C ALA A 270 -28.77 -0.42 -16.07
N MET A 271 -27.71 -0.25 -15.27
CA MET A 271 -26.98 -1.37 -14.64
C MET A 271 -27.79 -2.07 -13.54
N ARG A 272 -28.54 -1.32 -12.73
CA ARG A 272 -29.34 -1.88 -11.62
C ARG A 272 -30.68 -2.48 -12.11
N GLY A 273 -31.09 -2.19 -13.34
CA GLY A 273 -32.27 -2.77 -13.98
C GLY A 273 -33.59 -2.08 -13.61
N VAL A 274 -34.63 -2.33 -14.42
CA VAL A 274 -35.98 -1.79 -14.22
C VAL A 274 -36.64 -2.50 -13.04
N GLY A 275 -36.63 -1.87 -11.86
CA GLY A 275 -37.25 -2.42 -10.65
C GLY A 275 -36.41 -2.31 -9.37
N ALA A 276 -35.15 -1.86 -9.45
CA ALA A 276 -34.46 -1.39 -8.27
C ALA A 276 -35.25 -0.23 -7.65
N THR A 277 -35.56 -0.30 -6.35
CA THR A 277 -36.26 0.78 -5.64
C THR A 277 -35.52 2.09 -5.88
N GLU A 278 -36.18 3.06 -6.52
CA GLU A 278 -35.58 4.30 -7.06
C GLU A 278 -34.73 5.09 -6.04
N GLY A 279 -34.89 4.88 -4.73
CA GLY A 279 -34.10 5.57 -3.71
C GLY A 279 -32.70 4.99 -3.45
N GLY A 280 -32.51 3.68 -3.52
CA GLY A 280 -31.30 3.05 -2.96
C GLY A 280 -30.01 3.32 -3.76
N TRP A 281 -30.10 3.31 -5.09
CA TRP A 281 -28.93 3.53 -5.94
C TRP A 281 -28.63 5.02 -6.16
N VAL A 282 -29.65 5.89 -6.07
CA VAL A 282 -29.47 7.35 -6.18
C VAL A 282 -28.70 7.85 -4.97
N GLU A 283 -29.10 7.48 -3.75
CA GLU A 283 -28.38 7.84 -2.53
C GLU A 283 -26.92 7.32 -2.54
N GLU A 284 -26.71 6.11 -3.04
CA GLU A 284 -25.37 5.54 -3.19
C GLU A 284 -24.53 6.34 -4.21
N LEU A 285 -25.11 6.67 -5.37
CA LEU A 285 -24.43 7.47 -6.40
C LEU A 285 -24.15 8.89 -5.90
N GLU A 286 -25.07 9.52 -5.19
CA GLU A 286 -24.88 10.83 -4.55
C GLU A 286 -23.73 10.80 -3.54
N ASP A 287 -23.67 9.79 -2.67
CA ASP A 287 -22.58 9.60 -1.71
C ASP A 287 -21.23 9.44 -2.41
N TRP A 288 -21.15 8.66 -3.50
CA TRP A 288 -19.94 8.53 -4.31
C TRP A 288 -19.57 9.80 -5.07
N CYS A 289 -20.53 10.46 -5.72
CA CYS A 289 -20.31 11.73 -6.41
C CYS A 289 -19.89 12.85 -5.45
N ARG A 290 -20.28 12.78 -4.17
CA ARG A 290 -19.93 13.77 -3.15
C ARG A 290 -18.60 13.47 -2.46
N ASN A 291 -18.37 12.22 -2.09
CA ASN A 291 -17.28 11.85 -1.19
C ASN A 291 -16.18 11.04 -1.87
N GLY A 292 -16.45 10.39 -3.00
CA GLY A 292 -15.48 9.67 -3.83
C GLY A 292 -14.57 10.58 -4.67
N VAL A 293 -14.44 11.86 -4.30
CA VAL A 293 -13.67 12.86 -5.05
C VAL A 293 -12.17 12.65 -4.83
N LEU A 294 -11.35 12.83 -5.87
CA LEU A 294 -9.89 12.70 -5.88
C LEU A 294 -9.23 13.86 -5.12
N THR A 295 -9.42 13.85 -3.81
CA THR A 295 -8.95 14.80 -2.79
C THR A 295 -8.44 14.02 -1.59
N GLY A 296 -7.71 14.66 -0.68
CA GLY A 296 -7.23 14.01 0.54
C GLY A 296 -8.39 13.51 1.41
N SER A 297 -9.45 14.31 1.53
CA SER A 297 -10.68 13.90 2.22
C SER A 297 -11.39 12.74 1.53
N GLY A 298 -11.43 12.70 0.20
CA GLY A 298 -12.07 11.59 -0.52
C GLY A 298 -11.26 10.30 -0.45
N ALA A 299 -9.92 10.37 -0.47
CA ALA A 299 -9.07 9.22 -0.19
C ALA A 299 -9.27 8.70 1.25
N GLN A 300 -9.39 9.59 2.24
CA GLN A 300 -9.72 9.21 3.61
C GLN A 300 -11.08 8.53 3.72
N TRP A 301 -12.10 9.09 3.05
CA TRP A 301 -13.44 8.53 3.02
C TRP A 301 -13.46 7.15 2.37
N LEU A 302 -12.83 7.01 1.19
CA LEU A 302 -12.71 5.73 0.47
C LEU A 302 -12.05 4.67 1.34
N ASN A 303 -10.91 5.01 1.97
CA ASN A 303 -10.21 4.10 2.85
C ASN A 303 -11.08 3.66 4.04
N SER A 304 -11.81 4.60 4.65
CA SER A 304 -12.72 4.31 5.77
C SER A 304 -13.89 3.40 5.36
N ARG A 305 -14.34 3.50 4.11
CA ARG A 305 -15.37 2.62 3.53
C ARG A 305 -14.79 1.23 3.28
N LEU A 306 -13.69 1.11 2.55
CA LEU A 306 -13.10 -0.17 2.14
C LEU A 306 -12.55 -0.99 3.32
N LEU A 307 -11.93 -0.35 4.31
CA LEU A 307 -11.35 -1.05 5.46
C LEU A 307 -12.36 -1.89 6.25
N LYS A 308 -13.65 -1.52 6.23
CA LYS A 308 -14.73 -2.29 6.88
C LYS A 308 -15.01 -3.62 6.19
N HIS A 309 -14.58 -3.78 4.94
CA HIS A 309 -14.86 -4.95 4.10
C HIS A 309 -13.62 -5.79 3.83
N ILE A 310 -12.46 -5.40 4.35
CA ILE A 310 -11.24 -6.20 4.25
C ILE A 310 -11.41 -7.48 5.10
N PRO A 311 -11.26 -8.68 4.52
CA PRO A 311 -11.36 -9.93 5.27
C PRO A 311 -10.34 -10.04 6.40
N ASN A 312 -10.71 -10.78 7.45
CA ASN A 312 -9.79 -11.13 8.53
C ASN A 312 -8.53 -11.83 8.00
N GLY A 313 -7.38 -11.55 8.61
CA GLY A 313 -6.10 -12.13 8.21
C GLY A 313 -5.37 -11.38 7.10
N VAL A 314 -6.02 -10.44 6.41
CA VAL A 314 -5.36 -9.50 5.49
C VAL A 314 -4.64 -8.43 6.31
N GLN A 315 -3.35 -8.23 6.03
CA GLN A 315 -2.56 -7.17 6.66
C GLN A 315 -2.85 -5.82 6.01
N ILE A 316 -2.91 -4.77 6.83
CA ILE A 316 -3.10 -3.40 6.33
C ILE A 316 -1.77 -2.65 6.32
N LEU A 317 -1.42 -2.11 5.16
CA LEU A 317 -0.34 -1.16 4.98
C LEU A 317 -0.94 0.24 4.80
N ASP A 318 -0.69 1.13 5.76
CA ASP A 318 -1.29 2.47 5.75
C ASP A 318 -0.55 3.44 4.81
N GLY A 319 -0.90 3.37 3.53
CA GLY A 319 -0.41 4.26 2.48
C GLY A 319 -0.87 5.71 2.67
N TYR A 320 -2.09 5.92 3.16
CA TYR A 320 -2.68 7.22 3.44
C TYR A 320 -1.86 7.99 4.47
N THR A 321 -1.71 7.48 5.70
CA THR A 321 -0.94 8.16 6.75
C THR A 321 0.52 8.34 6.36
N THR A 322 1.08 7.39 5.59
CA THR A 322 2.45 7.50 5.07
C THR A 322 2.63 8.68 4.11
N THR A 323 1.57 9.15 3.44
CA THR A 323 1.63 10.22 2.45
C THR A 323 1.01 11.54 2.91
N ARG A 324 0.16 11.49 3.95
CA ARG A 324 -0.55 12.64 4.47
C ARG A 324 0.37 13.77 4.91
N GLY A 325 0.10 14.98 4.41
CA GLY A 325 0.89 16.17 4.72
C GLY A 325 2.31 16.14 4.14
N ARG A 326 2.56 15.33 3.10
CA ARG A 326 3.88 15.22 2.46
C ARG A 326 3.82 15.52 0.94
N PRO A 327 3.23 16.65 0.51
CA PRO A 327 3.11 16.99 -0.91
C PRO A 327 4.47 17.19 -1.60
N TRP A 328 5.56 17.38 -0.86
CA TRP A 328 6.93 17.43 -1.37
C TRP A 328 7.41 16.10 -2.00
N ALA A 329 6.77 14.98 -1.66
CA ALA A 329 7.19 13.66 -2.13
C ALA A 329 6.52 13.21 -3.44
N THR A 330 5.59 14.01 -3.96
CA THR A 330 4.96 13.81 -5.27
C THR A 330 5.37 14.93 -6.22
N ARG A 331 5.29 14.66 -7.53
CA ARG A 331 5.69 15.64 -8.55
C ARG A 331 4.66 16.75 -8.64
N TYR A 332 5.14 17.94 -8.99
CA TYR A 332 4.27 18.97 -9.56
C TYR A 332 3.52 18.37 -10.76
N SER A 333 2.23 18.66 -10.88
CA SER A 333 1.26 18.09 -11.84
C SER A 333 0.75 16.67 -11.58
N ASP A 334 1.07 16.03 -10.44
CA ASP A 334 0.56 14.68 -10.15
C ASP A 334 -0.29 14.61 -8.88
N GLY A 335 0.25 14.95 -7.72
CA GLY A 335 -0.50 14.94 -6.45
C GLY A 335 -0.89 13.55 -5.91
N ARG A 336 -0.67 12.46 -6.67
CA ARG A 336 -1.19 11.11 -6.37
C ARG A 336 -0.10 10.06 -6.13
N HIS A 337 1.01 10.14 -6.88
CA HIS A 337 2.11 9.19 -6.77
C HIS A 337 3.29 9.79 -5.99
N TYR A 338 3.54 9.25 -4.79
CA TYR A 338 4.56 9.74 -3.87
C TYR A 338 5.88 8.99 -4.06
N ARG A 339 6.57 9.28 -5.16
CA ARG A 339 7.76 8.55 -5.61
C ARG A 339 8.82 8.41 -4.53
N LEU A 340 9.04 9.47 -3.75
CA LEU A 340 10.06 9.49 -2.70
C LEU A 340 9.65 8.71 -1.44
N LEU A 341 8.36 8.39 -1.26
CA LEU A 341 7.89 7.63 -0.09
C LEU A 341 7.64 6.15 -0.40
N ARG A 342 7.81 5.72 -1.66
CA ARG A 342 7.75 4.30 -2.05
C ARG A 342 8.68 3.41 -1.21
N PRO A 343 9.94 3.79 -0.93
CA PRO A 343 10.82 2.91 -0.20
C PRO A 343 10.37 2.67 1.24
N ILE A 344 9.75 3.68 1.88
CA ILE A 344 9.16 3.55 3.22
C ILE A 344 7.99 2.57 3.20
N LYS A 345 7.12 2.65 2.18
CA LYS A 345 6.00 1.70 2.03
C LYS A 345 6.51 0.28 1.82
N LEU A 346 7.52 0.10 0.97
CA LEU A 346 8.13 -1.23 0.81
C LEU A 346 8.78 -1.73 2.10
N GLU A 347 9.40 -0.86 2.91
CA GLU A 347 9.93 -1.26 4.21
C GLU A 347 8.81 -1.81 5.10
N GLN A 348 7.68 -1.10 5.18
CA GLN A 348 6.50 -1.54 5.93
C GLN A 348 6.01 -2.91 5.42
N LEU A 349 5.92 -3.09 4.09
CA LEU A 349 5.57 -4.37 3.47
C LEU A 349 6.54 -5.47 3.91
N PHE A 350 7.85 -5.25 3.82
CA PHE A 350 8.84 -6.22 4.23
C PHE A 350 8.85 -6.50 5.74
N SER A 351 8.39 -5.56 6.56
CA SER A 351 8.11 -5.81 7.98
C SER A 351 6.93 -6.78 8.18
N HIS A 352 5.88 -6.70 7.37
CA HIS A 352 4.81 -7.74 7.38
C HIS A 352 5.34 -9.09 6.87
N ILE A 353 6.11 -9.11 5.78
CA ILE A 353 6.73 -10.33 5.24
C ILE A 353 7.61 -11.00 6.29
N SER A 354 8.43 -10.22 6.99
CA SER A 354 9.30 -10.72 8.06
C SER A 354 8.51 -11.39 9.18
N ARG A 355 7.42 -10.76 9.65
CA ARG A 355 6.58 -11.32 10.73
C ARG A 355 5.81 -12.58 10.32
N HIS A 356 5.53 -12.73 9.02
CA HIS A 356 4.70 -13.84 8.53
C HIS A 356 5.53 -15.08 8.22
N PHE A 357 6.75 -14.94 7.71
CA PHE A 357 7.58 -16.07 7.26
C PHE A 357 8.75 -16.43 8.17
N LEU A 358 9.00 -15.65 9.23
CA LEU A 358 10.05 -15.88 10.22
C LEU A 358 9.40 -16.00 11.60
#